data_AF-A0A355V310-F1
#
_entry.id   AF-A0A355V310-F1
#
_cell.length_a   1.000
_cell.length_b   1.000
_cell.length_c   1.000
_cell.angle_alpha   90.00
_cell.angle_beta   90.00
_cell.angle_gamma   90.00
#
_symmetry.space_group_name_H-M   'P 1'
#
loop_
_entity.id
_entity.type
_entity.pdbx_description
1 polymer ?
#
loop_
_entity_poly.entity_id
_entity_poly.type
_entity_poly.pdbx_seq_one_letter_code
_entity_poly.pdbx_strand_id
1 'polypeptide(L)'
;MGKFLDEYKKELDNESMQFMFLCSKSDLHMLVEGYKKKCNLPELARLGALTLVFGYKRLFMKICANVEKYSNEFLELIKATENNFALLENWVIQFISKIRDDEARKLLEEFWQQRKTEFDLQNFTISQLI
;
A
#
# COMPACT_ATOMS: atom_id res chain seq x y z
N MET A 1 -9.20 11.05 -25.54
CA MET A 1 -9.57 10.07 -24.49
C MET A 1 -8.72 8.80 -24.56
N GLY A 2 -8.53 8.18 -25.74
CA GLY A 2 -7.66 6.98 -25.88
C GLY A 2 -6.22 7.16 -25.37
N LYS A 3 -5.52 8.21 -25.83
CA LYS A 3 -4.12 8.50 -25.43
C LYS A 3 -3.92 8.64 -23.91
N PHE A 4 -4.87 9.28 -23.23
CA PHE A 4 -4.85 9.44 -21.77
C PHE A 4 -5.04 8.10 -21.04
N LEU A 5 -5.94 7.25 -21.52
CA LEU A 5 -6.17 5.93 -20.93
C LEU A 5 -4.95 5.01 -21.14
N ASP A 6 -4.28 5.12 -22.29
CA ASP A 6 -3.06 4.36 -22.58
C ASP A 6 -1.89 4.79 -21.68
N GLU A 7 -1.71 6.10 -21.48
CA GLU A 7 -0.71 6.66 -20.56
C GLU A 7 -0.99 6.24 -19.12
N TYR A 8 -2.24 6.37 -18.65
CA TYR A 8 -2.63 5.95 -17.31
C TYR A 8 -2.38 4.46 -17.07
N LYS A 9 -2.73 3.61 -18.05
CA LYS A 9 -2.49 2.16 -17.96
C LYS A 9 -1.01 1.85 -17.83
N LYS A 10 -0.16 2.51 -18.63
CA LYS A 10 1.29 2.35 -18.55
C LYS A 10 1.84 2.75 -17.18
N GLU A 11 1.38 3.87 -16.63
CA GLU A 11 1.80 4.30 -15.29
C GLU A 11 1.34 3.34 -14.21
N LEU A 12 0.10 2.84 -14.28
CA LEU A 12 -0.43 1.85 -13.35
C LEU A 12 0.35 0.53 -13.42
N ASP A 13 0.71 0.08 -14.62
CA ASP A 13 1.51 -1.12 -14.82
C ASP A 13 2.92 -0.95 -14.23
N ASN A 14 3.53 0.24 -14.39
CA ASN A 14 4.81 0.57 -13.76
C ASN A 14 4.73 0.57 -12.23
N GLU A 15 3.74 1.25 -11.65
CA GLU A 15 3.52 1.23 -10.19
C GLU A 15 3.29 -0.19 -9.67
N SER A 16 2.49 -0.98 -10.38
CA SER A 16 2.22 -2.38 -10.04
C SER A 16 3.51 -3.21 -10.03
N MET A 17 4.33 -3.09 -11.07
CA MET A 17 5.61 -3.82 -11.16
C MET A 17 6.59 -3.40 -10.06
N GLN A 18 6.72 -2.11 -9.80
CA GLN A 18 7.58 -1.59 -8.73
C GLN A 18 7.14 -2.07 -7.35
N PHE A 19 5.85 -1.96 -7.02
CA PHE A 19 5.34 -2.45 -5.74
C PHE A 19 5.47 -3.97 -5.60
N MET A 20 5.19 -4.73 -6.67
CA MET A 20 5.36 -6.19 -6.69
C MET A 20 6.81 -6.61 -6.50
N PHE A 21 7.78 -5.84 -7.00
CA PHE A 21 9.20 -6.11 -6.77
C PHE A 21 9.56 -6.03 -5.27
N LEU A 22 8.93 -5.11 -4.54
CA LEU A 22 9.10 -4.94 -3.10
C LEU A 22 8.33 -5.98 -2.27
N CYS A 23 7.29 -6.58 -2.84
CA CYS A 23 6.43 -7.52 -2.11
C CYS A 23 7.15 -8.83 -1.77
N SER A 24 6.87 -9.35 -0.57
CA SER A 24 7.21 -10.73 -0.24
C SER A 24 6.34 -11.73 -1.03
N LYS A 25 6.71 -13.02 -1.02
CA LYS A 25 5.89 -14.07 -1.66
C LYS A 25 4.46 -14.11 -1.12
N SER A 26 4.26 -13.89 0.18
CA SER A 26 2.93 -13.86 0.80
C SER A 26 2.14 -12.63 0.38
N ASP A 27 2.78 -11.47 0.27
CA ASP A 27 2.13 -10.24 -0.18
C ASP A 27 1.69 -10.36 -1.65
N LEU A 28 2.56 -10.92 -2.50
CA LEU A 28 2.23 -11.21 -3.90
C LEU A 28 1.05 -12.17 -4.01
N HIS A 29 1.04 -13.25 -3.20
CA HIS A 29 -0.07 -14.18 -3.18
C HIS A 29 -1.37 -13.50 -2.73
N MET A 30 -1.34 -12.63 -1.72
CA MET A 30 -2.52 -11.83 -1.33
C MET A 30 -2.99 -10.90 -2.46
N LEU A 31 -2.07 -10.23 -3.15
CA LEU A 31 -2.39 -9.37 -4.30
C LEU A 31 -2.85 -10.16 -5.53
N VAL A 32 -2.50 -11.43 -5.70
CA VAL A 32 -2.90 -12.20 -6.90
C VAL A 32 -4.13 -13.06 -6.63
N GLU A 33 -4.21 -13.68 -5.44
CA GLU A 33 -5.26 -14.63 -5.05
C GLU A 33 -6.35 -14.04 -4.15
N GLY A 34 -6.07 -12.96 -3.42
CA GLY A 34 -7.07 -12.24 -2.62
C GLY A 34 -8.30 -11.83 -3.44
N TYR A 35 -8.13 -11.70 -4.76
CA TYR A 35 -9.19 -11.38 -5.72
C TYR A 35 -10.11 -12.54 -6.09
N LYS A 36 -9.78 -13.80 -5.81
CA LYS A 36 -10.48 -14.93 -6.45
C LYS A 36 -11.46 -15.71 -5.58
N LYS A 37 -11.23 -15.98 -4.28
CA LYS A 37 -12.17 -16.85 -3.51
C LYS A 37 -12.30 -16.62 -2.00
N LYS A 38 -11.32 -16.01 -1.32
CA LYS A 38 -11.37 -15.68 0.11
C LYS A 38 -10.60 -14.39 0.37
N CYS A 39 -11.25 -13.26 0.10
CA CYS A 39 -10.70 -11.93 0.30
C CYS A 39 -10.36 -11.75 1.79
N ASN A 40 -9.07 -11.83 2.14
CA ASN A 40 -8.60 -11.43 3.47
C ASN A 40 -8.55 -9.91 3.49
N LEU A 41 -9.72 -9.30 3.75
CA LEU A 41 -9.90 -7.86 3.67
C LEU A 41 -8.93 -7.08 4.57
N PRO A 42 -8.64 -7.52 5.82
CA PRO A 42 -7.58 -6.91 6.65
C PRO A 42 -6.19 -6.89 5.98
N GLU A 43 -5.76 -7.98 5.36
CA GLU A 43 -4.45 -8.02 4.68
C GLU A 43 -4.43 -7.14 3.43
N LEU A 44 -5.54 -7.08 2.68
CA LEU A 44 -5.66 -6.17 1.55
C LEU A 44 -5.67 -4.71 2.00
N ALA A 45 -6.33 -4.39 3.12
CA ALA A 45 -6.32 -3.05 3.71
C ALA A 45 -4.92 -2.65 4.15
N ARG A 46 -4.16 -3.58 4.78
CA ARG A 46 -2.74 -3.37 5.09
C ARG A 46 -1.93 -3.06 3.83
N LEU A 47 -2.07 -3.86 2.77
CA LEU A 47 -1.39 -3.63 1.50
C LEU A 47 -1.81 -2.30 0.85
N GLY A 48 -3.09 -1.94 0.93
CA GLY A 48 -3.60 -0.64 0.49
C GLY A 48 -2.95 0.52 1.26
N ALA A 49 -2.86 0.45 2.58
CA ALA A 49 -2.17 1.46 3.39
C ALA A 49 -0.68 1.59 2.98
N LEU A 50 0.01 0.47 2.74
CA LEU A 50 1.39 0.48 2.27
C LEU A 50 1.54 1.14 0.90
N THR A 51 0.61 0.90 -0.03
CA THR A 51 0.65 1.61 -1.33
C THR A 51 0.55 3.12 -1.16
N LEU A 52 -0.25 3.63 -0.21
CA LEU A 52 -0.32 5.05 0.10
C LEU A 52 0.98 5.57 0.73
N VAL A 53 1.54 4.85 1.70
CA VAL A 53 2.82 5.22 2.36
C VAL A 53 3.93 5.45 1.32
N PHE A 54 4.04 4.55 0.33
CA PHE A 54 5.07 4.63 -0.71
C PHE A 54 4.65 5.38 -1.97
N GLY A 55 3.48 6.02 -1.98
CA GLY A 55 3.03 6.90 -3.07
C GLY A 55 2.47 6.20 -4.32
N TYR A 56 2.17 4.90 -4.26
CA TYR A 56 1.57 4.11 -5.35
C TYR A 56 0.04 4.30 -5.42
N LYS A 57 -0.39 5.54 -5.69
CA LYS A 57 -1.81 5.96 -5.63
C LYS A 57 -2.69 5.25 -6.67
N ARG A 58 -2.17 4.97 -7.88
CA ARG A 58 -2.96 4.29 -8.92
C ARG A 58 -3.17 2.82 -8.53
N LEU A 59 -2.15 2.20 -7.94
CA LEU A 59 -2.28 0.86 -7.39
C LEU A 59 -3.27 0.80 -6.22
N PHE A 60 -3.27 1.78 -5.31
CA PHE A 60 -4.28 1.90 -4.27
C PHE A 60 -5.70 1.91 -4.87
N MET A 61 -5.94 2.77 -5.87
CA MET A 61 -7.24 2.84 -6.55
C MET A 61 -7.64 1.52 -7.23
N LYS A 62 -6.66 0.81 -7.80
CA LYS A 62 -6.89 -0.54 -8.37
C LYS A 62 -7.31 -1.54 -7.30
N ILE A 63 -6.68 -1.52 -6.12
CA ILE A 63 -7.07 -2.38 -4.98
C ILE A 63 -8.50 -2.05 -4.56
N CYS A 64 -8.83 -0.75 -4.37
CA CYS A 64 -10.18 -0.29 -4.04
C CYS A 64 -11.23 -0.78 -5.05
N ALA A 65 -10.96 -0.64 -6.35
CA ALA A 65 -11.86 -1.09 -7.40
C ALA A 65 -12.09 -2.61 -7.37
N ASN A 66 -11.07 -3.39 -7.02
CA ASN A 66 -11.20 -4.85 -6.92
C ASN A 66 -12.00 -5.31 -5.69
N VAL A 67 -12.07 -4.48 -4.64
CA VAL A 67 -12.86 -4.75 -3.43
C VAL A 67 -14.15 -3.94 -3.39
N GLU A 68 -14.65 -3.45 -4.53
CA GLU A 68 -15.81 -2.54 -4.64
C GLU A 68 -16.99 -2.93 -3.72
N LYS A 69 -17.35 -4.22 -3.71
CA LYS A 69 -18.42 -4.78 -2.88
C LYS A 69 -18.21 -4.57 -1.37
N TYR A 70 -16.96 -4.54 -0.91
CA TYR A 70 -16.54 -4.38 0.48
C TYR A 70 -15.75 -3.08 0.69
N SER A 71 -15.92 -2.09 -0.19
CA SER A 71 -15.12 -0.86 -0.19
C SER A 71 -15.24 -0.06 1.11
N ASN A 72 -16.43 0.01 1.71
CA ASN A 72 -16.62 0.67 3.00
C ASN A 72 -15.84 -0.03 4.12
N GLU A 73 -15.98 -1.35 4.25
CA GLU A 73 -15.25 -2.15 5.25
C GLU A 73 -13.73 -2.05 5.05
N PHE A 74 -13.28 -2.07 3.79
CA PHE A 74 -11.87 -1.87 3.44
C PHE A 74 -11.36 -0.51 3.91
N LEU A 75 -12.11 0.56 3.61
CA LEU A 75 -11.73 1.93 4.01
C LEU A 75 -11.78 2.12 5.52
N GLU A 76 -12.73 1.48 6.22
CA GLU A 76 -12.80 1.48 7.68
C GLU A 76 -11.58 0.80 8.30
N LEU A 77 -11.12 -0.32 7.73
CA LEU A 77 -9.90 -1.01 8.19
C LEU A 77 -8.65 -0.15 8.00
N ILE A 78 -8.58 0.63 6.92
CA ILE A 78 -7.50 1.60 6.75
C ILE A 78 -7.67 2.73 7.78
N LYS A 79 -8.88 3.29 7.93
CA LYS A 79 -9.22 4.35 8.92
C LYS A 79 -8.95 3.95 10.36
N ALA A 80 -8.97 2.67 10.69
CA ALA A 80 -8.55 2.19 12.01
C ALA A 80 -7.06 2.47 12.32
N THR A 81 -6.26 2.86 11.32
CA THR A 81 -4.89 3.38 11.53
C THR A 81 -4.86 4.86 11.89
N GLU A 82 -5.95 5.61 11.72
CA GLU A 82 -6.06 6.99 12.20
C GLU A 82 -5.90 7.00 13.72
N ASN A 83 -5.08 7.92 14.22
CA ASN A 83 -4.67 7.99 15.63
C ASN A 83 -3.93 6.74 16.17
N ASN A 84 -3.60 5.76 15.30
CA ASN A 84 -2.79 4.59 15.64
C ASN A 84 -1.59 4.46 14.71
N PHE A 85 -0.73 5.49 14.72
CA PHE A 85 0.49 5.52 13.92
C PHE A 85 1.39 4.30 14.19
N ALA A 86 1.43 3.79 15.44
CA ALA A 86 2.23 2.63 15.80
C ALA A 86 1.83 1.36 15.02
N LEU A 87 0.54 1.17 14.74
CA LEU A 87 0.06 0.06 13.91
C LEU A 87 0.57 0.19 12.47
N LEU A 88 0.46 1.38 11.89
CA LEU A 88 0.97 1.66 10.55
C LEU A 88 2.49 1.48 10.48
N GLU A 89 3.22 2.03 11.45
CA GLU A 89 4.67 1.92 11.52
C GLU A 89 5.11 0.45 11.60
N ASN A 90 4.43 -0.37 12.41
CA ASN A 90 4.69 -1.79 12.47
C ASN A 90 4.44 -2.48 11.11
N TRP A 91 3.36 -2.12 10.40
CA TRP A 91 3.13 -2.66 9.04
C TRP A 91 4.24 -2.29 8.07
N VAL A 92 4.73 -1.05 8.10
CA VAL A 92 5.82 -0.59 7.24
C VAL A 92 7.12 -1.33 7.56
N ILE A 93 7.51 -1.41 8.84
CA ILE A 93 8.72 -2.12 9.27
C ILE A 93 8.65 -3.60 8.88
N GLN A 94 7.51 -4.26 9.09
CA GLN A 94 7.30 -5.66 8.72
C GLN A 94 7.31 -5.89 7.21
N PHE A 95 6.83 -4.92 6.42
CA PHE A 95 6.88 -4.97 4.97
C PHE A 95 8.33 -4.87 4.48
N ILE A 96 9.05 -3.83 4.95
CA ILE A 96 10.43 -3.56 4.56
C ILE A 96 11.35 -4.73 4.94
N SER A 97 11.22 -5.28 6.15
CA SER A 97 12.06 -6.41 6.60
C SER A 97 11.92 -7.68 5.75
N LYS A 98 10.81 -7.82 5.01
CA LYS A 98 10.55 -8.97 4.13
C LYS A 98 10.97 -8.73 2.67
N ILE A 99 11.46 -7.54 2.34
CA ILE A 99 12.03 -7.25 1.02
C ILE A 99 13.30 -8.08 0.85
N ARG A 100 13.35 -8.79 -0.28
CA ARG A 100 14.43 -9.74 -0.61
C ARG A 100 15.71 -9.05 -1.07
N ASP A 101 15.56 -7.95 -1.79
CA ASP A 101 16.66 -7.17 -2.31
C ASP A 101 17.18 -6.24 -1.20
N ASP A 102 18.44 -6.44 -0.81
CA ASP A 102 19.02 -5.72 0.32
C ASP A 102 19.21 -4.23 0.05
N GLU A 103 19.47 -3.85 -1.21
CA GLU A 103 19.63 -2.45 -1.62
C GLU A 103 18.27 -1.74 -1.59
N ALA A 104 17.25 -2.34 -2.19
CA ALA A 104 15.88 -1.85 -2.13
C ALA A 104 15.38 -1.75 -0.68
N ARG A 105 15.70 -2.73 0.16
CA ARG A 105 15.33 -2.69 1.59
C ARG A 105 15.93 -1.46 2.28
N LYS A 106 17.25 -1.24 2.15
CA LYS A 106 17.93 -0.07 2.75
C LYS A 106 17.36 1.25 2.24
N LEU A 107 17.13 1.36 0.94
CA LEU A 107 16.52 2.55 0.34
C LEU A 107 15.13 2.83 0.92
N LEU A 108 14.31 1.80 1.12
CA LEU A 108 13.00 1.96 1.73
C LEU A 108 13.07 2.28 3.23
N GLU A 109 14.04 1.74 3.96
CA GLU A 109 14.29 2.11 5.36
C GLU A 109 14.62 3.60 5.48
N GLU A 110 15.56 4.10 4.67
CA GLU A 110 15.94 5.51 4.62
C GLU A 110 14.77 6.41 4.23
N PHE A 111 14.05 6.06 3.16
CA PHE A 111 12.85 6.75 2.74
C PHE A 111 11.81 6.81 3.86
N TRP A 112 11.57 5.71 4.56
CA TRP A 112 10.60 5.68 5.65
C TRP A 112 11.01 6.57 6.81
N GLN A 113 12.29 6.54 7.23
CA GLN A 113 12.76 7.43 8.30
C GLN A 113 12.58 8.91 7.93
N GLN A 114 12.85 9.29 6.69
CA GLN A 114 12.62 10.66 6.22
C GLN A 114 11.12 11.00 6.24
N ARG A 115 10.29 10.16 5.62
CA ARG A 115 8.85 10.40 5.48
C ARG A 115 8.13 10.49 6.82
N LYS A 116 8.55 9.72 7.83
CA LYS A 116 8.01 9.82 9.19
C LYS A 116 8.13 11.20 9.81
N THR A 117 9.16 11.97 9.45
CA THR A 117 9.38 13.32 10.00
C THR A 117 8.35 14.34 9.49
N GLU A 118 7.62 14.01 8.42
CA GLU A 118 6.59 14.85 7.82
C GLU A 118 5.23 14.72 8.53
N PHE A 119 5.06 13.71 9.38
CA PHE A 119 3.77 13.41 10.01
C PHE A 119 3.62 14.09 11.38
N ASP A 120 2.42 14.62 11.63
CA ASP A 120 1.98 14.92 12.99
C ASP A 120 1.58 13.61 13.66
N LEU A 121 2.50 13.03 14.44
CA LEU A 121 2.29 11.75 15.12
C LEU A 121 1.21 11.82 16.21
N GLN A 122 0.92 13.01 16.76
CA GLN A 122 -0.10 13.18 17.80
C GLN A 122 -1.51 13.21 17.20
N ASN A 123 -1.64 13.72 15.98
CA ASN A 123 -2.91 13.84 15.25
C ASN A 123 -2.87 13.10 13.90
N PHE A 124 -2.25 11.92 13.90
CA PHE A 124 -2.02 11.17 12.66
C PHE A 124 -3.34 10.80 11.97
N THR A 125 -3.45 11.15 10.69
CA THR A 125 -4.60 10.82 9.82
C THR A 125 -4.11 10.26 8.49
N ILE A 126 -4.96 9.45 7.83
CA ILE A 126 -4.62 8.87 6.52
C ILE A 126 -4.40 9.93 5.46
N SER A 127 -5.03 11.10 5.57
CA SER A 127 -4.81 12.20 4.63
C SER A 127 -3.34 12.67 4.60
N GLN A 128 -2.58 12.46 5.68
CA GLN A 128 -1.14 12.75 5.68
C GLN A 128 -0.33 11.79 4.81
N LEU A 129 -0.90 10.65 4.40
CA LEU A 129 -0.26 9.70 3.49
C LEU A 129 -0.41 10.08 2.01
N ILE A 130 -1.29 11.04 1.68
CA ILE A 130 -1.67 11.41 0.31
C ILE A 130 -0.86 12.61 -0.17
#